data_AF-A0A7S0AM85-F1
#
_entry.id   AF-A0A7S0AM85-F1
#
_cell.length_a   1.000
_cell.length_b   1.000
_cell.length_c   1.000
_cell.angle_alpha   90.00
_cell.angle_beta   90.00
_cell.angle_gamma   90.00
#
_symmetry.space_group_name_H-M   'P 1'
#
loop_
_entity.id
_entity.type
_entity.pdbx_description
1 polymer ?
#
loop_
_entity_poly.entity_id
_entity_poly.type
_entity_poly.pdbx_seq_one_letter_code
_entity_poly.pdbx_strand_id
1 'polypeptide(L)'
;MNRIDRKKRNMSSQTQRDAIPPFVVKATTIASLGGLLYGFDLGCISGALPQITNAFELTERQSELVVSFLYIGGGLGSAIGGSLCDTGGRRAAILVTDVVFLLGAAILYLSPSLTV
;
A
#
# COMPACT_ATOMS: atom_id res chain seq x y z
N MET A 1 -15.93 51.36 -12.11
CA MET A 1 -15.34 50.06 -11.70
C MET A 1 -16.03 49.60 -10.42
N ASN A 2 -16.78 48.49 -10.45
CA ASN A 2 -17.77 48.15 -9.41
C ASN A 2 -17.21 47.17 -8.33
N ARG A 3 -17.77 47.18 -7.11
CA ARG A 3 -17.31 46.34 -5.98
C ARG A 3 -17.43 44.83 -6.27
N ILE A 4 -18.38 44.44 -7.10
CA ILE A 4 -18.64 43.04 -7.49
C ILE A 4 -17.49 42.50 -8.37
N ASP A 5 -16.93 43.34 -9.27
CA ASP A 5 -15.80 42.96 -10.11
C ASP A 5 -14.49 42.85 -9.32
N ARG A 6 -14.35 43.61 -8.22
CA ARG A 6 -13.22 43.43 -7.28
C ARG A 6 -13.32 42.10 -6.54
N LYS A 7 -14.51 41.72 -6.06
CA LYS A 7 -14.70 40.45 -5.33
C LYS A 7 -14.45 39.25 -6.24
N LYS A 8 -14.91 39.27 -7.50
CA LYS A 8 -14.63 38.20 -8.47
C LYS A 8 -13.14 38.08 -8.82
N ARG A 9 -12.43 39.21 -9.01
CA ARG A 9 -10.96 39.21 -9.23
C ARG A 9 -10.17 38.66 -8.04
N ASN A 10 -10.60 38.98 -6.82
CA ASN A 10 -9.96 38.48 -5.61
C ASN A 10 -10.26 36.99 -5.37
N MET A 11 -11.47 36.53 -5.74
CA MET A 11 -11.84 35.11 -5.68
C MET A 11 -11.08 34.26 -6.71
N SER A 12 -10.90 34.77 -7.94
CA SER A 12 -10.13 34.06 -8.98
C SER A 12 -8.62 34.06 -8.74
N SER A 13 -8.11 34.93 -7.88
CA SER A 13 -6.68 35.00 -7.51
C SER A 13 -6.36 34.24 -6.21
N GLN A 14 -7.35 33.91 -5.38
CA GLN A 14 -7.16 33.06 -4.19
C GLN A 14 -7.14 31.56 -4.50
N THR A 15 -7.82 31.09 -5.55
CA THR A 15 -7.81 29.67 -5.95
C THR A 15 -6.48 29.19 -6.58
N GLN A 16 -5.46 30.05 -6.73
CA GLN A 16 -4.26 29.75 -7.53
C GLN A 16 -2.90 29.95 -6.82
N ARG A 17 -2.84 30.17 -5.51
CA ARG A 17 -1.56 30.21 -4.75
C ARG A 17 -1.63 29.67 -3.33
N ASP A 18 -2.29 28.54 -3.14
CA ASP A 18 -2.03 27.74 -1.95
C ASP A 18 -0.73 26.97 -2.22
N ALA A 19 0.40 27.59 -1.88
CA ALA A 19 1.69 26.90 -1.93
C ALA A 19 1.56 25.61 -1.11
N ILE A 20 1.67 24.46 -1.76
CA ILE A 20 1.54 23.17 -1.09
C ILE A 20 2.61 23.15 0.01
N PRO A 21 2.23 22.99 1.29
CA PRO A 21 3.21 22.98 2.35
C PRO A 21 4.20 21.85 2.07
N PRO A 22 5.51 22.07 2.24
CA PRO A 22 6.53 21.07 1.91
C PRO A 22 6.34 19.76 2.69
N PHE A 23 5.65 19.82 3.83
CA PHE A 23 5.19 18.66 4.59
C PHE A 23 4.25 17.75 3.79
N VAL A 24 3.25 18.31 3.09
CA VAL A 24 2.29 17.54 2.30
C VAL A 24 2.99 16.85 1.13
N VAL A 25 3.91 17.54 0.45
CA VAL A 25 4.73 16.93 -0.61
C VAL A 25 5.53 15.74 -0.07
N LYS A 26 6.23 15.89 1.07
CA LYS A 26 6.95 14.76 1.68
C LYS A 26 6.00 13.62 2.06
N ALA A 27 4.87 13.94 2.68
CA ALA A 27 3.91 12.97 3.16
C ALA A 27 3.20 12.19 2.04
N THR A 28 2.94 12.80 0.89
CA THR A 28 2.37 12.14 -0.28
C THR A 28 3.43 11.34 -1.02
N THR A 29 4.67 11.84 -1.14
CA THR A 29 5.76 11.08 -1.79
C THR A 29 6.02 9.76 -1.06
N ILE A 30 6.12 9.78 0.28
CA ILE A 30 6.31 8.58 1.10
C ILE A 30 5.11 7.63 0.97
N ALA A 31 3.89 8.17 0.94
CA ALA A 31 2.68 7.35 0.79
C ALA A 31 2.59 6.69 -0.59
N SER A 32 2.93 7.41 -1.65
CA SER A 32 3.00 6.87 -3.02
C SER A 32 4.09 5.82 -3.16
N LEU A 33 5.23 5.98 -2.49
CA LEU A 33 6.29 4.96 -2.45
C LEU A 33 5.79 3.66 -1.80
N GLY A 34 4.95 3.72 -0.77
CA GLY A 34 4.34 2.53 -0.17
C GLY A 34 3.48 1.76 -1.18
N GLY A 35 2.64 2.45 -1.94
CA GLY A 35 1.84 1.82 -3.01
C GLY A 35 2.70 1.26 -4.15
N LEU A 36 3.79 1.96 -4.50
CA LEU A 36 4.75 1.50 -5.50
C LEU A 36 5.50 0.24 -5.04
N LEU A 37 5.92 0.19 -3.78
CA LEU A 37 6.62 -0.97 -3.19
C LEU A 37 5.70 -2.19 -3.11
N TYR A 38 4.45 -1.99 -2.70
CA TYR A 38 3.45 -3.07 -2.74
C TYR A 38 3.28 -3.63 -4.16
N GLY A 39 3.17 -2.77 -5.17
CA GLY A 39 3.12 -3.18 -6.58
C GLY A 39 4.36 -3.93 -7.05
N PHE A 40 5.54 -3.52 -6.56
CA PHE A 40 6.81 -4.19 -6.84
C PHE A 40 6.83 -5.62 -6.30
N ASP A 41 6.36 -5.84 -5.07
CA ASP A 41 6.33 -7.19 -4.46
C ASP A 41 5.45 -8.17 -5.26
N LEU A 42 4.28 -7.72 -5.72
CA LEU A 42 3.39 -8.52 -6.57
C LEU A 42 4.02 -8.85 -7.92
N GLY A 43 4.74 -7.87 -8.49
CA GLY A 43 5.49 -8.05 -9.74
C GLY A 43 6.64 -9.06 -9.59
N CYS A 44 7.41 -8.96 -8.51
CA CYS A 44 8.49 -9.90 -8.19
C CYS A 44 7.97 -11.32 -8.00
N ILE A 45 6.84 -11.50 -7.29
CA ILE A 45 6.24 -12.82 -7.10
C ILE A 45 5.79 -13.41 -8.43
N SER A 46 5.13 -12.64 -9.29
CA SER A 46 4.74 -13.11 -10.64
C SER A 46 5.95 -13.56 -11.47
N GLY A 47 7.09 -12.86 -11.37
CA GLY A 47 8.32 -13.26 -12.05
C GLY A 47 9.05 -14.45 -11.42
N ALA A 48 8.97 -14.60 -10.10
CA ALA A 48 9.67 -15.64 -9.35
C ALA A 48 8.87 -16.94 -9.18
N LEU A 49 7.53 -16.89 -9.35
CA LEU A 49 6.63 -18.01 -9.10
C LEU A 49 7.05 -19.30 -9.82
N PRO A 50 7.39 -19.31 -11.13
CA PRO A 50 7.80 -20.55 -11.80
C PRO A 50 9.08 -21.15 -11.23
N GLN A 51 10.01 -20.31 -10.76
CA GLN A 51 11.27 -20.74 -10.17
C GLN A 51 11.04 -21.31 -8.77
N ILE A 52 10.17 -20.69 -7.97
CA ILE A 52 9.78 -21.16 -6.64
C ILE A 52 9.02 -22.49 -6.75
N THR A 53 8.06 -22.60 -7.68
CA THR A 53 7.31 -23.85 -7.92
C THR A 53 8.25 -25.01 -8.26
N ASN A 54 9.26 -24.77 -9.10
CA ASN A 54 10.25 -25.79 -9.44
C ASN A 54 11.21 -26.10 -8.26
N ALA A 55 11.61 -25.10 -7.48
CA ALA A 55 12.55 -25.29 -6.36
C ALA A 55 11.91 -26.03 -5.16
N PHE A 56 10.61 -25.85 -4.95
CA PHE A 56 9.86 -26.46 -3.84
C PHE A 56 8.96 -27.63 -4.29
N GLU A 57 9.08 -28.07 -5.55
CA GLU A 57 8.24 -29.13 -6.16
C GLU A 57 6.73 -28.91 -5.91
N LEU A 58 6.28 -27.67 -5.98
CA LEU A 58 4.89 -27.32 -5.68
C LEU A 58 3.96 -27.79 -6.79
N THR A 59 2.78 -28.27 -6.40
CA THR A 59 1.72 -28.57 -7.35
C THR A 59 1.15 -27.26 -7.92
N GLU A 60 0.66 -27.26 -9.16
CA GLU A 60 0.03 -26.08 -9.80
C GLU A 60 -1.01 -25.42 -8.88
N ARG A 61 -1.89 -26.24 -8.29
CA ARG A 61 -2.90 -25.79 -7.30
C ARG A 61 -2.30 -25.09 -6.08
N GLN A 62 -1.16 -25.55 -5.56
CA GLN A 62 -0.53 -24.94 -4.38
C GLN A 62 0.03 -23.56 -4.74
N SER A 63 0.68 -23.43 -5.90
CA SER A 63 1.21 -22.14 -6.36
C SER A 63 0.10 -21.11 -6.59
N GLU A 64 -1.03 -21.53 -7.18
CA GLU A 64 -2.21 -20.67 -7.39
C GLU A 64 -2.84 -20.25 -6.06
N LEU A 65 -2.93 -21.16 -5.09
CA LEU A 65 -3.44 -20.84 -3.75
C LEU A 65 -2.57 -19.81 -3.04
N VAL A 66 -1.25 -19.97 -3.07
CA VAL A 66 -0.31 -19.00 -2.47
C VAL A 66 -0.50 -17.61 -3.07
N VAL A 67 -0.57 -17.53 -4.40
CA VAL A 67 -0.78 -16.26 -5.10
C VAL A 67 -2.16 -15.67 -4.79
N SER A 68 -3.20 -16.50 -4.72
CA SER A 68 -4.56 -16.06 -4.39
C SER A 68 -4.65 -15.47 -2.99
N PHE A 69 -4.04 -16.12 -1.99
CA PHE A 69 -3.99 -15.59 -0.62
C PHE A 69 -3.22 -14.28 -0.53
N LEU A 70 -2.13 -14.11 -1.31
CA LEU A 70 -1.41 -12.85 -1.40
C LEU A 70 -2.30 -11.71 -1.91
N TYR A 71 -3.00 -11.92 -3.03
CA TYR A 71 -3.89 -10.89 -3.62
C TYR A 71 -5.09 -10.58 -2.71
N ILE A 72 -5.73 -11.61 -2.14
CA ILE A 72 -6.86 -11.44 -1.22
C ILE A 72 -6.40 -10.70 0.05
N GLY A 73 -5.26 -11.09 0.62
CA GLY A 73 -4.68 -10.46 1.80
C GLY A 73 -4.37 -8.99 1.58
N GLY A 74 -3.77 -8.65 0.43
CA GLY A 74 -3.50 -7.25 0.08
C GLY A 74 -4.76 -6.43 -0.21
N GLY A 75 -5.77 -7.04 -0.84
CA GLY A 75 -7.07 -6.41 -1.06
C GLY A 75 -7.81 -6.10 0.24
N LEU A 76 -7.92 -7.09 1.13
CA LEU A 76 -8.53 -6.92 2.45
C LEU A 76 -7.72 -5.96 3.32
N GLY A 77 -6.39 -6.06 3.28
CA GLY A 77 -5.48 -5.18 4.01
C GLY A 77 -5.62 -3.72 3.59
N SER A 78 -5.82 -3.44 2.30
CA SER A 78 -6.09 -2.08 1.80
C SER A 78 -7.44 -1.54 2.29
N ALA A 79 -8.50 -2.36 2.24
CA ALA A 79 -9.83 -1.97 2.68
C ALA A 79 -9.87 -1.64 4.18
N ILE A 80 -9.26 -2.50 5.01
CA ILE A 80 -9.22 -2.32 6.47
C ILE A 80 -8.21 -1.23 6.84
N GLY A 81 -7.04 -1.21 6.19
CA GLY A 81 -5.95 -0.28 6.46
C GLY A 81 -6.31 1.18 6.18
N GLY A 82 -7.13 1.43 5.15
CA GLY A 82 -7.68 2.78 4.90
C GLY A 82 -8.53 3.29 6.06
N SER A 83 -9.49 2.49 6.51
CA SER A 83 -10.33 2.85 7.66
C SER A 83 -9.55 2.98 8.97
N LEU A 84 -8.51 2.15 9.16
CA LEU A 84 -7.62 2.21 10.31
C LEU A 84 -6.73 3.47 10.30
N CYS A 85 -6.27 3.91 9.11
CA CYS A 85 -5.56 5.18 8.93
C CYS A 85 -6.42 6.38 9.36
N ASP A 86 -7.70 6.37 8.99
CA ASP A 86 -8.62 7.48 9.25
C ASP A 86 -9.05 7.57 10.73
N THR A 87 -9.18 6.43 11.41
CA THR A 87 -9.68 6.36 12.81
C THR A 87 -8.57 6.38 13.87
N GLY A 88 -7.48 5.65 13.65
CA GLY A 88 -6.37 5.50 14.61
C GLY A 88 -5.19 6.44 14.38
N GLY A 89 -5.22 7.22 13.29
CA GLY A 89 -4.14 8.09 12.88
C GLY A 89 -3.00 7.35 12.14
N ARG A 90 -2.33 8.09 11.25
CA ARG A 90 -1.36 7.55 10.28
C ARG A 90 -0.19 6.76 10.89
N ARG A 91 0.23 7.09 12.12
CA ARG A 91 1.35 6.39 12.81
C ARG A 91 0.93 5.02 13.35
N ALA A 92 -0.27 4.91 13.89
CA ALA A 92 -0.77 3.63 14.42
C ALA A 92 -1.01 2.64 13.28
N ALA A 93 -1.53 3.10 12.15
CA ALA A 93 -1.72 2.27 10.97
C ALA A 93 -0.39 1.67 10.46
N ILE A 94 0.68 2.47 10.38
CA ILE A 94 2.02 2.00 9.95
C ILE A 94 2.55 0.94 10.92
N LEU A 95 2.47 1.17 12.23
CA LEU A 95 2.93 0.21 13.24
C LEU A 95 2.16 -1.12 13.17
N VAL A 96 0.84 -1.07 12.98
CA VAL A 96 0.00 -2.27 12.86
C VAL A 96 0.38 -3.06 11.61
N THR A 97 0.56 -2.39 10.47
CA THR A 97 0.97 -3.07 9.23
C THR A 97 2.37 -3.68 9.35
N ASP A 98 3.31 -2.99 10.00
CA ASP A 98 4.66 -3.51 10.24
C ASP A 98 4.60 -4.76 11.12
N VAL A 99 3.82 -4.77 12.20
CA VAL A 99 3.67 -5.93 13.10
C VAL A 99 3.05 -7.12 12.35
N VAL A 100 2.01 -6.90 11.56
CA VAL A 100 1.37 -7.96 10.77
C VAL A 100 2.35 -8.55 9.76
N PHE A 101 3.14 -7.70 9.09
CA PHE A 101 4.18 -8.13 8.15
C PHE A 101 5.28 -8.95 8.86
N LEU A 102 5.75 -8.48 10.01
CA LEU A 102 6.78 -9.16 10.80
C LEU A 102 6.32 -10.53 11.29
N LEU A 103 5.07 -10.64 11.74
CA LEU A 103 4.48 -11.91 12.15
C LEU A 103 4.34 -12.87 10.96
N GLY A 104 3.86 -12.38 9.81
CA GLY A 104 3.77 -13.19 8.59
C GLY A 104 5.14 -13.69 8.13
N ALA A 105 6.15 -12.82 8.13
CA ALA A 105 7.52 -13.16 7.78
C ALA A 105 8.12 -14.16 8.78
N ALA A 106 7.87 -14.00 10.08
CA ALA A 106 8.32 -14.94 11.10
C ALA A 106 7.69 -16.33 10.90
N ILE A 107 6.38 -16.39 10.62
CA ILE A 107 5.68 -17.66 10.34
C ILE A 107 6.28 -18.34 9.10
N LEU A 108 6.51 -17.58 8.02
CA LEU A 108 7.14 -18.11 6.81
C LEU A 108 8.57 -18.63 7.07
N TYR A 109 9.35 -17.88 7.85
CA TYR A 109 10.72 -18.27 8.22
C TYR A 109 10.77 -19.53 9.08
N LEU A 110 9.82 -19.67 10.01
CA LEU A 110 9.69 -20.83 10.88
C LEU A 110 9.05 -22.04 10.18
N SER A 111 8.44 -21.87 9.01
CA SER A 111 7.80 -22.94 8.25
C SER A 111 8.86 -23.78 7.52
N PRO A 112 9.12 -25.04 7.94
CA PRO A 112 10.16 -25.88 7.33
C PRO A 112 9.74 -26.43 5.95
N SER A 113 8.44 -26.38 5.65
CA SER A 113 7.83 -26.94 4.44
C SER A 113 6.38 -26.46 4.30
N LEU A 114 5.94 -26.18 3.07
CA LEU A 114 4.53 -25.98 2.72
C LEU A 114 3.76 -27.31 2.89
N THR A 115 3.49 -27.71 4.13
CA THR A 115 2.60 -28.83 4.43
C THR A 115 1.16 -28.32 4.35
N VAL A 116 0.57 -28.39 3.16
CA VAL A 116 -0.88 -28.38 2.95
C VAL A 116 -1.29 -29.77 2.48
#